data_AF-A0A0L6JRZ8-F1
#
_entry.id   AF-A0A0L6JRZ8-F1
#
_cell.length_a   1.000
_cell.length_b   1.000
_cell.length_c   1.000
_cell.angle_alpha   90.00
_cell.angle_beta   90.00
_cell.angle_gamma   90.00
#
_symmetry.space_group_name_H-M   'P 1'
#
loop_
_entity.id
_entity.type
_entity.pdbx_description
1 polymer ?
#
loop_
_entity_poly.entity_id
_entity_poly.type
_entity_poly.pdbx_seq_one_letter_code
_entity_poly.pdbx_strand_id
1 'polypeptide(L)'
;MSALFKYLWNEVSQENKEKTRKLIERYITLKFEKFYIPKEGAFSYYPNGEHATIDGANEYRTFEKIGALSGEKQKKLWGDPKDSIIDLGTLKVSDLKKSNFDLILNSKFVNSIRIYKTAPDFDNLTSGVFAVAYSKKTSVLDVMDIIPKLRHWYNTTNQSMGNWTSKEDGIQELESIKIEKVPVYENGILVESIKEILKNIGKLVVVGFDMLQMPRYEIVYELEK
;
A
#
# COMPACT_ATOMS: atom_id res chain seq x y z
N MET A 1 2.29 -16.48 -9.41
CA MET A 1 3.63 -16.02 -9.83
C MET A 1 4.51 -17.25 -9.73
N SER A 2 4.93 -17.77 -10.88
CA SER A 2 5.34 -19.17 -11.07
C SER A 2 6.70 -19.50 -10.44
N ALA A 3 7.07 -20.79 -10.48
CA ALA A 3 8.39 -21.30 -10.13
C ALA A 3 9.56 -20.48 -10.74
N LEU A 4 9.37 -19.85 -11.91
CA LEU A 4 10.37 -18.98 -12.54
C LEU A 4 10.83 -17.84 -11.62
N PHE A 5 9.90 -17.14 -10.98
CA PHE A 5 10.22 -16.06 -10.02
C PHE A 5 10.86 -16.59 -8.73
N LYS A 6 10.61 -17.85 -8.36
CA LYS A 6 11.11 -18.39 -7.10
C LYS A 6 12.55 -18.91 -7.20
N TYR A 7 12.95 -19.42 -8.37
CA TYR A 7 14.26 -20.06 -8.56
C TYR A 7 15.25 -19.21 -9.35
N LEU A 8 14.81 -18.49 -10.38
CA LEU A 8 15.73 -17.74 -11.23
C LEU A 8 15.99 -16.33 -10.70
N TRP A 9 15.06 -15.78 -9.93
CA TRP A 9 15.08 -14.38 -9.55
C TRP A 9 16.33 -13.93 -8.80
N ASN A 10 16.90 -14.79 -7.95
CA ASN A 10 18.14 -14.47 -7.25
C ASN A 10 19.32 -14.30 -8.20
N GLU A 11 19.33 -15.05 -9.31
CA GLU A 11 20.37 -15.05 -10.34
C GLU A 11 20.14 -13.99 -11.44
N VAL A 12 18.97 -13.32 -11.45
CA VAL A 12 18.66 -12.28 -12.43
C VAL A 12 19.49 -11.02 -12.14
N SER A 13 20.11 -10.46 -13.18
CA SER A 13 20.86 -9.21 -13.09
C SER A 13 20.01 -8.05 -12.57
N GLN A 14 20.63 -7.07 -11.91
CA GLN A 14 19.92 -5.90 -11.37
C GLN A 14 19.17 -5.12 -12.45
N GLU A 15 19.74 -5.01 -13.66
CA GLU A 15 19.07 -4.38 -14.80
C GLU A 15 17.75 -5.06 -15.17
N ASN A 16 17.74 -6.40 -15.19
CA ASN A 16 16.54 -7.16 -15.51
C ASN A 16 15.51 -7.13 -14.37
N LYS A 17 15.96 -7.07 -13.11
CA LYS A 17 15.09 -6.83 -11.95
C LYS A 17 14.39 -5.48 -12.07
N GLU A 18 15.12 -4.43 -12.42
CA GLU A 18 14.58 -3.08 -12.60
C GLU A 18 13.62 -2.99 -13.80
N LYS A 19 13.94 -3.64 -14.93
CA LYS A 19 13.00 -3.77 -16.07
C LYS A 19 11.72 -4.47 -15.66
N THR A 20 11.83 -5.56 -14.90
CA THR A 20 10.69 -6.31 -14.38
C THR A 20 9.85 -5.49 -13.41
N ARG A 21 10.51 -4.72 -12.52
CA ARG A 21 9.86 -3.77 -11.59
C ARG A 21 8.94 -2.82 -12.37
N LYS A 22 9.47 -2.14 -13.39
CA LYS A 22 8.71 -1.21 -14.24
C LYS A 22 7.54 -1.87 -14.97
N LEU A 23 7.72 -3.11 -15.45
CA LEU A 23 6.65 -3.87 -16.11
C LEU A 23 5.52 -4.21 -15.13
N ILE A 24 5.86 -4.60 -13.90
CA ILE A 24 4.88 -4.91 -12.84
C ILE A 24 4.15 -3.64 -12.41
N GLU A 25 4.87 -2.52 -12.23
CA GLU A 25 4.26 -1.22 -11.93
C GLU A 25 3.24 -0.85 -13.01
N ARG A 26 3.62 -0.92 -14.29
CA ARG A 26 2.72 -0.67 -15.41
C ARG A 26 1.52 -1.62 -15.43
N TYR A 27 1.74 -2.89 -15.13
CA TYR A 27 0.66 -3.88 -15.03
C TYR A 27 -0.34 -3.53 -13.93
N ILE A 28 0.13 -3.17 -12.73
CA ILE A 28 -0.73 -2.75 -11.60
C ILE A 28 -1.51 -1.49 -11.98
N THR A 29 -0.84 -0.49 -12.54
CA THR A 29 -1.49 0.73 -13.01
C THR A 29 -2.61 0.43 -13.99
N LEU A 30 -2.35 -0.40 -15.02
CA LEU A 30 -3.37 -0.81 -15.98
C LEU A 30 -4.52 -1.58 -15.32
N LYS A 31 -4.25 -2.40 -14.30
CA LYS A 31 -5.28 -3.10 -13.55
C LYS A 31 -6.20 -2.14 -12.81
N PHE A 32 -5.65 -1.15 -12.13
CA PHE A 32 -6.47 -0.14 -11.48
C PHE A 32 -7.24 0.72 -12.51
N GLU A 33 -6.58 1.18 -13.58
CA GLU A 33 -7.23 2.04 -14.58
C GLU A 33 -8.37 1.36 -15.33
N LYS A 34 -8.25 0.05 -15.59
CA LYS A 34 -9.20 -0.69 -16.42
C LYS A 34 -10.19 -1.53 -15.63
N PHE A 35 -9.85 -1.97 -14.43
CA PHE A 35 -10.67 -2.97 -13.73
C PHE A 35 -11.19 -2.47 -12.38
N TYR A 36 -10.53 -1.49 -11.74
CA TYR A 36 -11.00 -0.99 -10.45
C TYR A 36 -12.23 -0.11 -10.61
N ILE A 37 -13.22 -0.32 -9.74
CA ILE A 37 -14.49 0.42 -9.70
C ILE A 37 -14.50 1.27 -8.41
N PRO A 38 -14.10 2.56 -8.46
CA PRO A 38 -13.91 3.37 -7.26
C PRO A 38 -15.17 3.49 -6.38
N LYS A 39 -16.34 3.60 -7.01
CA LYS A 39 -17.64 3.70 -6.31
C LYS A 39 -17.99 2.45 -5.48
N GLU A 40 -17.41 1.30 -5.81
CA GLU A 40 -17.68 0.02 -5.15
C GLU A 40 -16.49 -0.46 -4.31
N GLY A 41 -15.31 0.11 -4.50
CA GLY A 41 -14.12 -0.29 -3.74
C GLY A 41 -13.54 -1.65 -4.13
N ALA A 42 -13.93 -2.20 -5.29
CA ALA A 42 -13.54 -3.51 -5.77
C ALA A 42 -13.28 -3.53 -7.29
N PHE A 43 -12.93 -4.69 -7.84
CA PHE A 43 -12.54 -4.84 -9.25
C PHE A 43 -13.59 -5.60 -10.06
N SER A 44 -13.80 -5.17 -11.30
CA SER A 44 -14.49 -5.91 -12.36
C SER A 44 -13.56 -6.95 -12.98
N TYR A 45 -14.10 -8.09 -13.41
CA TYR A 45 -13.35 -9.08 -14.18
C TYR A 45 -13.07 -8.60 -15.61
N TYR A 46 -14.01 -7.83 -16.18
CA TYR A 46 -13.90 -7.27 -17.52
C TYR A 46 -13.38 -5.82 -17.48
N PRO A 47 -12.53 -5.44 -18.45
CA PRO A 47 -12.01 -4.08 -18.52
C PRO A 47 -13.15 -3.08 -18.80
N ASN A 48 -13.13 -1.97 -18.07
CA ASN A 48 -14.11 -0.89 -18.05
C ASN A 48 -15.54 -1.36 -17.72
N GLY A 49 -15.66 -2.42 -16.93
CA GLY A 49 -16.97 -2.85 -16.40
C GLY A 49 -17.60 -1.77 -15.54
N GLU A 50 -18.93 -1.76 -15.45
CA GLU A 50 -19.67 -0.77 -14.64
C GLU A 50 -19.75 -1.14 -13.16
N HIS A 51 -19.56 -2.43 -12.86
CA HIS A 51 -19.72 -3.04 -11.55
C HIS A 51 -18.57 -4.01 -11.27
N ALA A 52 -18.20 -4.12 -10.00
CA ALA A 52 -17.24 -5.12 -9.56
C ALA A 52 -17.85 -6.51 -9.59
N THR A 53 -17.00 -7.54 -9.65
CA THR A 53 -17.42 -8.94 -9.78
C THR A 53 -16.59 -9.81 -8.85
N ILE A 54 -17.13 -10.95 -8.41
CA ILE A 54 -16.42 -11.87 -7.51
C ILE A 54 -15.05 -12.28 -8.09
N ASP A 55 -14.98 -12.64 -9.37
CA ASP A 55 -13.71 -13.01 -10.01
C ASP A 55 -12.75 -11.82 -10.13
N GLY A 56 -13.29 -10.63 -10.44
CA GLY A 56 -12.52 -9.40 -10.54
C GLY A 56 -11.89 -9.00 -9.21
N ALA A 57 -12.64 -9.10 -8.11
CA ALA A 57 -12.16 -8.74 -6.78
C ALA A 57 -10.86 -9.46 -6.41
N ASN A 58 -10.61 -10.67 -6.92
CA ASN A 58 -9.34 -11.41 -6.74
C ASN A 58 -8.09 -10.72 -7.31
N GLU A 59 -8.22 -9.62 -8.06
CA GLU A 59 -7.08 -8.85 -8.59
C GLU A 59 -6.16 -8.33 -7.47
N TYR A 60 -6.66 -8.19 -6.23
CA TYR A 60 -5.83 -7.86 -5.06
C TYR A 60 -4.70 -8.88 -4.83
N ARG A 61 -4.86 -10.14 -5.26
CA ARG A 61 -3.80 -11.16 -5.19
C ARG A 61 -2.54 -10.76 -5.94
N THR A 62 -2.59 -9.73 -6.80
CA THR A 62 -1.40 -9.09 -7.37
C THR A 62 -0.49 -8.54 -6.27
N PHE A 63 -1.02 -7.87 -5.26
CA PHE A 63 -0.27 -7.37 -4.10
C PHE A 63 0.39 -8.51 -3.31
N GLU A 64 -0.35 -9.60 -3.10
CA GLU A 64 0.20 -10.79 -2.47
C GLU A 64 1.35 -11.38 -3.29
N LYS A 65 1.20 -11.47 -4.62
CA LYS A 65 2.23 -12.01 -5.53
C LYS A 65 3.51 -11.18 -5.51
N ILE A 66 3.43 -9.85 -5.45
CA ILE A 66 4.60 -8.97 -5.38
C ILE A 66 5.17 -8.84 -3.96
N GLY A 67 4.57 -9.49 -2.95
CA GLY A 67 5.08 -9.47 -1.58
C GLY A 67 4.58 -8.31 -0.72
N ALA A 68 3.66 -7.46 -1.19
CA ALA A 68 3.17 -6.31 -0.44
C ALA A 68 2.44 -6.67 0.88
N LEU A 69 2.04 -7.94 1.04
CA LEU A 69 1.34 -8.46 2.23
C LEU A 69 2.23 -9.40 3.08
N SER A 70 3.53 -9.52 2.76
CA SER A 70 4.46 -10.41 3.47
C SER A 70 5.87 -9.83 3.41
N GLY A 71 6.42 -9.39 4.55
CA GLY A 71 7.78 -8.86 4.65
C GLY A 71 8.82 -9.85 4.12
N GLU A 72 8.73 -11.13 4.50
CA GLU A 72 9.61 -12.19 3.99
C GLU A 72 9.59 -12.27 2.45
N LYS A 73 8.40 -12.28 1.85
CA LYS A 73 8.26 -12.37 0.40
C LYS A 73 8.73 -11.09 -0.30
N GLN A 74 8.48 -9.93 0.29
CA GLN A 74 8.97 -8.64 -0.20
C GLN A 74 10.51 -8.64 -0.20
N LYS A 75 11.14 -9.06 0.90
CA LYS A 75 12.60 -9.17 1.03
C LYS A 75 13.20 -10.10 0.00
N LYS A 76 12.59 -11.26 -0.20
CA LYS A 76 13.03 -12.23 -1.20
C LYS A 76 12.95 -11.70 -2.64
N LEU A 77 11.91 -10.94 -2.96
CA LEU A 77 11.70 -10.42 -4.31
C LEU A 77 12.44 -9.11 -4.56
N TRP A 78 12.66 -8.27 -3.55
CA TRP A 78 13.10 -6.90 -3.80
C TRP A 78 14.29 -6.45 -2.93
N GLY A 79 14.81 -7.33 -2.08
CA GLY A 79 15.86 -7.01 -1.10
C GLY A 79 15.27 -6.48 0.21
N ASP A 80 16.12 -6.36 1.25
CA ASP A 80 15.66 -5.83 2.53
C ASP A 80 15.28 -4.34 2.38
N PRO A 81 14.05 -3.95 2.75
CA PRO A 81 13.67 -2.55 2.85
C PRO A 81 14.69 -1.68 3.59
N LYS A 82 15.31 -2.18 4.66
CA LYS A 82 16.29 -1.44 5.47
C LYS A 82 17.53 -1.05 4.68
N ASP A 83 17.88 -1.80 3.64
CA ASP A 83 19.07 -1.56 2.83
C ASP A 83 18.82 -0.52 1.72
N SER A 84 17.55 -0.26 1.39
CA SER A 84 17.17 0.56 0.22
C SER A 84 16.32 1.79 0.55
N ILE A 85 15.84 1.89 1.79
CA ILE A 85 15.07 3.05 2.27
C ILE A 85 16.00 4.25 2.49
N ILE A 86 15.55 5.43 2.07
CA ILE A 86 16.25 6.69 2.33
C ILE A 86 15.74 7.25 3.66
N ASP A 87 16.60 7.23 4.68
CA ASP A 87 16.35 7.89 5.95
C ASP A 87 16.57 9.40 5.82
N LEU A 88 15.49 10.18 5.96
CA LEU A 88 15.51 11.65 5.96
C LEU A 88 15.81 12.25 7.33
N GLY A 89 16.05 11.38 8.33
CA GLY A 89 16.40 11.74 9.70
C GLY A 89 15.21 12.15 10.55
N THR A 90 15.53 12.79 11.66
CA THR A 90 14.56 13.29 12.63
C THR A 90 14.41 14.81 12.50
N LEU A 91 13.20 15.26 12.20
CA LEU A 91 12.82 16.66 12.20
C LEU A 91 12.10 17.01 13.50
N LYS A 92 12.72 17.90 14.27
CA LYS A 92 12.07 18.54 15.40
C LYS A 92 11.11 19.61 14.89
N VAL A 93 9.88 19.60 15.36
CA VAL A 93 8.84 20.54 14.96
C VAL A 93 8.11 21.06 16.19
N SER A 94 7.95 22.37 16.30
CA SER A 94 7.06 23.01 17.29
C SER A 94 5.59 22.90 16.89
N ASP A 95 5.32 22.87 15.59
CA ASP A 95 4.01 22.60 15.01
C ASP A 95 4.15 21.89 13.66
N LEU A 96 3.33 20.86 13.45
CA LEU A 96 3.37 20.05 12.24
C LEU A 96 2.57 20.75 11.13
N LYS A 97 3.18 21.10 10.00
CA LYS A 97 2.51 21.74 8.87
C LYS A 97 2.44 20.78 7.70
N LYS A 98 1.53 21.04 6.75
CA LYS A 98 1.44 20.26 5.51
C LYS A 98 2.78 20.24 4.77
N SER A 99 3.48 21.37 4.75
CA SER A 99 4.78 21.52 4.10
C SER A 99 5.88 20.65 4.70
N ASN A 100 5.74 20.16 5.94
CA ASN A 100 6.71 19.22 6.50
C ASN A 100 6.75 17.91 5.70
N PHE A 101 5.59 17.48 5.20
CA PHE A 101 5.46 16.24 4.44
C PHE A 101 5.93 16.36 2.98
N ASP A 102 6.16 17.58 2.49
CA ASP A 102 6.56 17.84 1.09
C ASP A 102 7.84 17.10 0.71
N LEU A 103 8.76 16.88 1.67
CA LEU A 103 10.00 16.14 1.47
C LEU A 103 9.76 14.70 0.98
N ILE A 104 8.69 14.06 1.44
CA ILE A 104 8.31 12.70 1.01
C ILE A 104 7.28 12.77 -0.12
N LEU A 105 6.26 13.61 0.03
CA LEU A 105 5.12 13.67 -0.89
C LEU A 105 5.51 14.11 -2.31
N ASN A 106 6.52 14.98 -2.45
CA ASN A 106 6.98 15.45 -3.77
C ASN A 106 7.95 14.48 -4.44
N SER A 107 8.33 13.37 -3.79
CA SER A 107 9.17 12.38 -4.43
C SER A 107 8.41 11.66 -5.54
N LYS A 108 9.02 11.60 -6.74
CA LYS A 108 8.45 10.92 -7.91
C LYS A 108 8.22 9.42 -7.69
N PHE A 109 8.92 8.81 -6.74
CA PHE A 109 8.87 7.39 -6.44
C PHE A 109 7.81 7.02 -5.39
N VAL A 110 7.23 8.01 -4.72
CA VAL A 110 6.21 7.79 -3.69
C VAL A 110 4.82 7.80 -4.33
N ASN A 111 4.08 6.72 -4.09
CA ASN A 111 2.67 6.57 -4.43
C ASN A 111 1.78 6.97 -3.25
N SER A 112 2.11 6.48 -2.06
CA SER A 112 1.38 6.71 -0.80
C SER A 112 2.36 6.95 0.34
N ILE A 113 1.90 7.57 1.41
CA ILE A 113 2.62 7.57 2.69
C ILE A 113 1.79 6.84 3.73
N ARG A 114 2.46 6.14 4.64
CA ARG A 114 1.85 5.59 5.85
C ARG A 114 2.46 6.27 7.06
N ILE A 115 1.60 6.61 8.01
CA ILE A 115 1.96 7.27 9.25
C ILE A 115 1.88 6.24 10.36
N TYR A 116 2.91 6.14 11.19
CA TYR A 116 3.02 5.20 12.30
C TYR A 116 3.22 5.99 13.61
N LYS A 117 2.65 5.45 14.69
CA LYS A 117 2.84 6.01 16.05
C LYS A 117 4.21 5.66 16.64
N THR A 118 4.82 4.60 16.15
CA THR A 118 6.15 4.10 16.54
C THR A 118 6.92 3.69 15.30
N ALA A 119 8.19 3.31 15.46
CA ALA A 119 8.94 2.74 14.35
C ALA A 119 8.20 1.53 13.75
N PRO A 120 8.11 1.43 12.42
CA PRO A 120 7.42 0.31 11.77
C PRO A 120 8.23 -0.99 11.92
N ASP A 121 7.52 -2.10 11.97
CA ASP A 121 8.12 -3.42 11.81
C ASP A 121 8.33 -3.69 10.32
N PHE A 122 9.59 -3.76 9.87
CA PHE A 122 9.91 -4.02 8.46
C PHE A 122 9.60 -5.46 8.02
N ASP A 123 9.37 -6.39 8.95
CA ASP A 123 8.84 -7.71 8.64
C ASP A 123 7.29 -7.70 8.53
N ASN A 124 6.63 -6.65 9.02
CA ASN A 124 5.19 -6.44 8.94
C ASN A 124 4.81 -4.95 8.80
N LEU A 125 5.05 -4.39 7.60
CA LEU A 125 4.79 -2.98 7.28
C LEU A 125 3.30 -2.59 7.27
N THR A 126 2.40 -3.54 7.50
CA THR A 126 0.96 -3.31 7.63
C THR A 126 0.50 -3.15 9.08
N SER A 127 1.36 -3.48 10.05
CA SER A 127 1.08 -3.34 11.48
C SER A 127 1.37 -1.92 11.99
N GLY A 128 0.58 -1.46 12.95
CA GLY A 128 0.82 -0.18 13.64
C GLY A 128 0.63 1.07 12.77
N VAL A 129 0.08 0.91 11.57
CA VAL A 129 -0.26 2.04 10.69
C VAL A 129 -1.39 2.81 11.34
N PHE A 130 -1.19 4.11 11.52
CA PHE A 130 -2.19 5.03 12.02
C PHE A 130 -3.06 5.60 10.91
N ALA A 131 -2.47 6.00 9.79
CA ALA A 131 -3.19 6.59 8.66
C ALA A 131 -2.40 6.44 7.36
N VAL A 132 -3.12 6.55 6.24
CA VAL A 132 -2.54 6.63 4.89
C VAL A 132 -2.89 7.96 4.25
N ALA A 133 -1.95 8.53 3.50
CA ALA A 133 -2.24 9.69 2.66
C ALA A 133 -1.62 9.54 1.27
N TYR A 134 -2.25 10.16 0.29
CA TYR A 134 -1.75 10.23 -1.07
C TYR A 134 -1.28 11.66 -1.38
N SER A 135 -0.09 11.80 -1.96
CA SER A 135 0.47 13.10 -2.34
C SER A 135 -0.23 13.71 -3.56
N LYS A 136 -0.74 12.84 -4.42
CA LYS A 136 -1.39 13.15 -5.69
C LYS A 136 -2.54 12.18 -5.89
N LYS A 137 -3.49 12.56 -6.73
CA LYS A 137 -4.49 11.61 -7.22
C LYS A 137 -3.75 10.45 -7.89
N THR A 138 -3.82 9.26 -7.28
CA THR A 138 -3.22 8.04 -7.81
C THR A 138 -4.32 7.12 -8.33
N SER A 139 -4.00 6.35 -9.37
CA SER A 139 -4.84 5.24 -9.79
C SER A 139 -4.64 4.01 -8.91
N VAL A 140 -3.46 3.85 -8.30
CA VAL A 140 -3.08 2.64 -7.54
C VAL A 140 -3.20 2.89 -6.05
N LEU A 141 -4.15 2.20 -5.41
CA LEU A 141 -4.37 2.31 -3.98
C LEU A 141 -3.34 1.50 -3.17
N ASP A 142 -3.03 2.01 -1.97
CA ASP A 142 -2.23 1.32 -0.96
C ASP A 142 -2.98 0.09 -0.41
N VAL A 143 -2.26 -0.96 -0.01
CA VAL A 143 -2.88 -2.17 0.59
C VAL A 143 -3.71 -1.86 1.83
N MET A 144 -3.32 -0.84 2.61
CA MET A 144 -4.06 -0.37 3.78
C MET A 144 -5.41 0.28 3.43
N ASP A 145 -5.59 0.69 2.17
CA ASP A 145 -6.82 1.30 1.65
C ASP A 145 -7.68 0.28 0.88
N ILE A 146 -7.08 -0.44 -0.07
CA ILE A 146 -7.80 -1.38 -0.94
C ILE A 146 -8.32 -2.62 -0.19
N ILE A 147 -7.58 -3.17 0.78
CA ILE A 147 -7.98 -4.40 1.46
C ILE A 147 -9.25 -4.17 2.31
N PRO A 148 -9.35 -3.11 3.14
CA PRO A 148 -10.62 -2.79 3.81
C PRO A 148 -11.79 -2.51 2.86
N LYS A 149 -11.54 -1.82 1.74
CA LYS A 149 -12.55 -1.56 0.70
C LYS A 149 -13.08 -2.87 0.09
N LEU A 150 -12.20 -3.81 -0.23
CA LEU A 150 -12.57 -5.13 -0.73
C LEU A 150 -13.36 -5.94 0.30
N ARG A 151 -12.94 -5.97 1.59
CA ARG A 151 -13.72 -6.65 2.64
C ARG A 151 -15.12 -6.09 2.74
N HIS A 152 -15.26 -4.76 2.71
CA HIS A 152 -16.56 -4.12 2.73
C HIS A 152 -17.41 -4.54 1.51
N TRP A 153 -16.82 -4.53 0.32
CA TRP A 153 -17.51 -4.94 -0.89
C TRP A 153 -17.97 -6.40 -0.86
N TYR A 154 -17.10 -7.35 -0.47
CA TYR A 154 -17.49 -8.75 -0.32
C TYR A 154 -18.64 -8.91 0.66
N ASN A 155 -18.62 -8.19 1.79
CA ASN A 155 -19.68 -8.28 2.80
C ASN A 155 -21.01 -7.64 2.35
N THR A 156 -20.99 -6.69 1.42
CA THR A 156 -22.18 -5.92 1.02
C THR A 156 -22.73 -6.28 -0.36
N THR A 157 -21.94 -6.92 -1.22
CA THR A 157 -22.40 -7.35 -2.54
C THR A 157 -23.47 -8.43 -2.44
N ASN A 158 -24.46 -8.35 -3.34
CA ASN A 158 -25.50 -9.37 -3.51
C ASN A 158 -25.01 -10.58 -4.34
N GLN A 159 -23.80 -10.52 -4.89
CA GLN A 159 -23.21 -11.65 -5.62
C GLN A 159 -22.78 -12.75 -4.62
N SER A 160 -23.06 -14.01 -4.96
CA SER A 160 -22.62 -15.18 -4.18
C SER A 160 -21.46 -15.93 -4.84
N MET A 161 -21.38 -15.92 -6.17
CA MET A 161 -20.44 -16.77 -6.92
C MET A 161 -19.90 -16.03 -8.14
N GLY A 162 -18.61 -16.21 -8.42
CA GLY A 162 -17.96 -15.89 -9.69
C GLY A 162 -17.87 -17.11 -10.60
N ASN A 163 -17.19 -16.99 -11.73
CA ASN A 163 -16.93 -18.13 -12.61
C ASN A 163 -15.95 -19.12 -11.99
N TRP A 164 -15.03 -18.66 -11.12
CA TRP A 164 -13.90 -19.46 -10.65
C TRP A 164 -13.79 -19.58 -9.12
N THR A 165 -14.59 -18.81 -8.36
CA THR A 165 -14.50 -18.76 -6.89
C THR A 165 -15.81 -18.27 -6.29
N SER A 166 -16.03 -18.58 -5.02
CA SER A 166 -17.19 -18.10 -4.25
C SER A 166 -16.90 -16.80 -3.52
N LYS A 167 -17.96 -16.11 -3.10
CA LYS A 167 -17.87 -14.98 -2.16
C LYS A 167 -17.24 -15.42 -0.84
N GLU A 168 -17.60 -16.60 -0.35
CA GLU A 168 -17.13 -17.17 0.90
C GLU A 168 -15.62 -17.40 0.88
N ASP A 169 -15.07 -17.95 -0.20
CA ASP A 169 -13.63 -18.11 -0.38
C ASP A 169 -12.90 -16.76 -0.29
N GLY A 170 -13.44 -15.74 -0.98
CA GLY A 170 -12.87 -14.39 -0.96
C GLY A 170 -12.89 -13.74 0.42
N ILE A 171 -13.98 -13.93 1.18
CA ILE A 171 -14.07 -13.47 2.57
C ILE A 171 -13.01 -14.16 3.43
N GLN A 172 -12.92 -15.49 3.35
CA GLN A 172 -11.97 -16.26 4.15
C GLN A 172 -10.51 -15.86 3.86
N GLU A 173 -10.17 -15.65 2.59
CA GLU A 173 -8.84 -15.19 2.20
C GLU A 173 -8.54 -13.79 2.74
N LEU A 174 -9.48 -12.84 2.63
CA LEU A 174 -9.27 -11.47 3.10
C LEU A 174 -9.26 -11.34 4.63
N GLU A 175 -9.96 -12.21 5.36
CA GLU A 175 -9.91 -12.34 6.81
C GLU A 175 -8.52 -12.78 7.31
N SER A 176 -7.82 -13.60 6.53
CA SER A 176 -6.45 -14.05 6.87
C SER A 176 -5.41 -12.92 6.83
N ILE A 177 -5.70 -11.85 6.08
CA ILE A 177 -4.83 -10.67 5.97
C ILE A 177 -5.08 -9.76 7.17
N LYS A 178 -4.06 -9.52 8.00
CA LYS A 178 -4.18 -8.67 9.20
C LYS A 178 -3.95 -7.20 8.88
N ILE A 179 -4.93 -6.57 8.26
CA ILE A 179 -4.94 -5.12 7.97
C ILE A 179 -6.15 -4.49 8.64
N GLU A 180 -5.91 -3.53 9.53
CA GLU A 180 -6.96 -2.74 10.15
C GLU A 180 -7.37 -1.57 9.25
N LYS A 181 -8.65 -1.17 9.34
CA LYS A 181 -9.12 0.02 8.63
C LYS A 181 -8.55 1.26 9.30
N VAL A 182 -7.82 2.06 8.54
CA VAL A 182 -7.23 3.32 8.98
C VAL A 182 -7.85 4.50 8.24
N PRO A 183 -7.80 5.73 8.78
CA PRO A 183 -8.09 6.93 8.01
C PRO A 183 -7.22 7.01 6.75
N VAL A 184 -7.86 7.33 5.62
CA VAL A 184 -7.23 7.52 4.32
C VAL A 184 -7.49 8.94 3.84
N TYR A 185 -6.42 9.67 3.56
CA TYR A 185 -6.49 11.05 3.07
C TYR A 185 -6.17 11.09 1.56
N GLU A 186 -7.22 11.08 0.74
CA GLU A 186 -7.13 10.97 -0.73
C GLU A 186 -6.61 12.24 -1.43
N ASN A 187 -6.82 13.42 -0.82
CA ASN A 187 -6.46 14.73 -1.39
C ASN A 187 -5.42 15.46 -0.54
N GLY A 188 -4.38 14.74 -0.14
CA GLY A 188 -3.35 15.23 0.76
C GLY A 188 -3.75 15.16 2.22
N ILE A 189 -2.80 15.49 3.09
CA ILE A 189 -2.85 15.20 4.51
C ILE A 189 -3.80 16.17 5.26
N LEU A 190 -4.71 15.62 6.07
CA LEU A 190 -5.40 16.38 7.12
C LEU A 190 -4.48 16.48 8.35
N VAL A 191 -3.82 17.62 8.47
CA VAL A 191 -2.71 17.82 9.39
C VAL A 191 -3.19 17.90 10.83
N GLU A 192 -4.41 18.38 11.06
CA GLU A 192 -5.02 18.59 12.38
C GLU A 192 -5.09 17.29 13.19
N SER A 193 -5.58 16.20 12.59
CA SER A 193 -5.69 14.90 13.26
C SER A 193 -4.31 14.30 13.59
N ILE A 194 -3.29 14.58 12.77
CA ILE A 194 -1.93 14.08 12.99
C ILE A 194 -1.20 14.94 14.03
N LYS A 195 -1.46 16.25 14.07
CA LYS A 195 -0.96 17.16 15.10
C LYS A 195 -1.35 16.71 16.50
N GLU A 196 -2.62 16.36 16.70
CA GLU A 196 -3.11 15.90 18.01
C GLU A 196 -2.34 14.66 18.49
N ILE A 197 -2.00 13.77 17.56
CA ILE A 197 -1.26 12.55 17.90
C ILE A 197 0.20 12.87 18.16
N LEU A 198 0.82 13.74 17.37
CA LEU A 198 2.19 14.19 17.66
C LEU A 198 2.28 14.85 19.03
N LYS A 199 1.27 15.64 19.42
CA LYS A 199 1.19 16.24 20.76
C LYS A 199 1.05 15.20 21.87
N ASN A 200 0.27 14.15 21.64
CA ASN A 200 0.01 13.12 22.65
C ASN A 200 1.18 12.14 22.82
N ILE A 201 1.85 11.77 21.72
CA ILE A 201 2.89 10.72 21.70
C ILE A 201 4.30 11.33 21.71
N GLY A 202 4.44 12.60 21.32
CA GLY A 202 5.70 13.32 21.19
C GLY A 202 6.52 12.94 19.95
N LYS A 203 6.16 11.85 19.26
CA LYS A 203 6.87 11.32 18.09
C LYS A 203 5.92 10.66 17.09
N LEU A 204 6.24 10.78 15.81
CA LEU A 204 5.60 10.08 14.70
C LEU A 204 6.65 9.63 13.69
N VAL A 205 6.40 8.49 13.04
CA VAL A 205 7.23 8.00 11.93
C VAL A 205 6.39 8.00 10.66
N VAL A 206 6.92 8.55 9.58
CA VAL A 206 6.23 8.62 8.28
C VAL A 206 7.09 7.94 7.24
N VAL A 207 6.49 6.98 6.54
CA VAL A 207 7.17 6.19 5.52
C VAL A 207 6.47 6.38 4.18
N GLY A 208 7.24 6.74 3.16
CA GLY A 208 6.77 6.82 1.77
C GLY A 208 6.92 5.50 1.06
N PHE A 209 5.86 5.03 0.42
CA PHE A 209 5.77 3.75 -0.29
C PHE A 209 5.62 3.97 -1.79
N ASP A 210 6.26 3.12 -2.59
CA ASP A 210 6.06 3.11 -4.05
C ASP A 210 4.82 2.30 -4.48
N MET A 211 4.62 2.17 -5.80
CA MET A 211 3.49 1.41 -6.36
C MET A 211 3.53 -0.09 -6.01
N LEU A 212 4.71 -0.64 -5.73
CA LEU A 212 4.89 -2.03 -5.29
C LEU A 212 4.73 -2.19 -3.78
N GLN A 213 4.38 -1.12 -3.07
CA GLN A 213 4.27 -1.08 -1.61
C GLN A 213 5.63 -1.34 -0.93
N MET A 214 6.73 -0.98 -1.59
CA MET A 214 8.05 -0.95 -0.97
C MET A 214 8.29 0.42 -0.33
N PRO A 215 8.85 0.48 0.89
CA PRO A 215 9.22 1.75 1.49
C PRO A 215 10.44 2.34 0.76
N ARG A 216 10.40 3.66 0.53
CA ARG A 216 11.41 4.43 -0.21
C ARG A 216 12.01 5.55 0.61
N TYR A 217 11.21 6.14 1.51
CA TYR A 217 11.65 7.22 2.38
C TYR A 217 11.10 6.98 3.77
N GLU A 218 11.89 7.32 4.79
CA GLU A 218 11.45 7.41 6.17
C GLU A 218 11.79 8.80 6.71
N ILE A 219 10.89 9.37 7.50
CA ILE A 219 11.16 10.57 8.28
C ILE A 219 10.51 10.44 9.64
N VAL A 220 11.21 10.95 10.64
CA VAL A 220 10.72 10.99 12.01
C VAL A 220 10.38 12.43 12.35
N TYR A 221 9.17 12.66 12.87
CA TYR A 221 8.79 13.94 13.47
C TYR A 221 8.80 13.82 14.98
N GLU A 222 9.49 14.73 15.65
CA GLU A 222 9.51 14.84 17.11
C GLU A 222 9.05 16.24 17.52
N LEU A 223 8.19 16.30 18.55
CA LEU A 223 7.73 17.58 19.07
C LEU A 223 8.88 18.29 19.80
N GLU A 224 9.10 19.57 19.48
CA GLU A 224 10.00 20.43 20.27
C GLU A 224 9.45 20.56 21.70
N LYS A 225 10.33 20.35 22.69
CA LYS A 225 10.01 20.53 24.11
C LYS A 225 10.05 22.01 24.49
#